data_AF-A0A7S1JCB3-F1
#
_entry.id   AF-A0A7S1JCB3-F1
#
_cell.length_a   1.000
_cell.length_b   1.000
_cell.length_c   1.000
_cell.angle_alpha   90.00
_cell.angle_beta   90.00
_cell.angle_gamma   90.00
#
_symmetry.space_group_name_H-M   'P 1'
#
loop_
_entity.id
_entity.type
_entity.pdbx_description
1 polymer ?
#
loop_
_entity_poly.entity_id
_entity_poly.type
_entity_poly.pdbx_seq_one_letter_code
_entity_poly.pdbx_strand_id
1 'polypeptide(L)'
;GRPAPWCEQTHSTEPPPAEQAFDWLISSETLIFSYLTNNWARLAAGGSDLFVERTNPKSHFIWVDNGDAFSSMGTDHLNGGKTIKMLCSSCKFAKHLIDKLRKEPLGERVKMSVEQCTQPINLFPKMSRARMNRVYDGLTSRQEYLLQEVDACIQKYGEEAVLSL
;
A
#
# COMPACT_ATOMS: atom_id res chain seq x y z
N GLY A 1 -21.35 4.25 -5.41
CA GLY A 1 -20.66 3.41 -6.42
C GLY A 1 -19.17 3.63 -6.28
N ARG A 2 -18.35 2.59 -6.49
CA ARG A 2 -16.88 2.74 -6.51
C ARG A 2 -16.49 3.62 -7.72
N PRO A 3 -15.51 4.53 -7.58
CA PRO A 3 -15.02 5.33 -8.71
C PRO A 3 -14.34 4.42 -9.76
N ALA A 4 -14.32 4.88 -11.02
CA ALA A 4 -13.57 4.22 -12.10
C ALA A 4 -12.05 4.18 -11.77
N PRO A 5 -11.28 3.25 -12.38
CA PRO A 5 -9.85 3.15 -12.15
C PRO A 5 -9.10 4.45 -12.49
N TRP A 6 -8.23 4.92 -11.60
CA TRP A 6 -7.39 6.11 -11.81
C TRP A 6 -6.28 5.87 -12.82
N CYS A 7 -5.73 4.65 -12.85
CA CYS A 7 -4.59 4.29 -13.68
C CYS A 7 -4.91 4.35 -15.19
N GLU A 8 -6.18 4.28 -15.58
CA GLU A 8 -6.61 4.49 -16.97
C GLU A 8 -6.37 5.94 -17.44
N GLN A 9 -6.36 6.91 -16.52
CA GLN A 9 -6.40 8.35 -16.80
C GLN A 9 -5.03 9.05 -16.84
N THR A 10 -3.92 8.34 -16.62
CA THR A 10 -2.59 8.95 -16.50
C THR A 10 -1.63 8.57 -17.65
N HIS A 11 -0.66 9.46 -17.88
CA HIS A 11 0.25 9.50 -19.04
C HIS A 11 1.72 9.56 -18.59
N SER A 12 2.34 8.42 -18.30
CA SER A 12 3.80 8.27 -18.44
C SER A 12 4.19 6.79 -18.41
N THR A 13 5.01 6.37 -19.37
CA THR A 13 5.45 4.97 -19.57
C THR A 13 6.95 4.79 -19.47
N GLU A 14 7.72 5.87 -19.31
CA GLU A 14 9.17 5.75 -19.29
C GLU A 14 9.61 5.19 -17.94
N PRO A 15 10.31 4.03 -17.92
CA PRO A 15 10.91 3.54 -16.71
C PRO A 15 11.92 4.59 -16.22
N PRO A 16 11.94 4.92 -14.92
CA PRO A 16 12.97 5.78 -14.38
C PRO A 16 14.34 5.15 -14.65
N PRO A 17 15.40 5.94 -14.87
CA PRO A 17 16.76 5.42 -14.97
C PRO A 17 17.07 4.47 -13.82
N ALA A 18 17.92 3.46 -14.02
CA ALA A 18 18.20 2.42 -13.02
C ALA A 18 18.63 2.99 -11.64
N GLU A 19 19.30 4.15 -11.64
CA GLU A 19 19.71 4.88 -10.43
C GLU A 19 18.53 5.41 -9.61
N GLN A 20 17.38 5.64 -10.24
CA GLN A 20 16.12 6.09 -9.60
C GLN A 20 15.16 4.92 -9.34
N ALA A 21 15.36 3.75 -9.96
CA ALA A 21 14.47 2.59 -9.79
C ALA A 21 14.38 2.13 -8.31
N PHE A 22 15.46 2.27 -7.54
CA PHE A 22 15.49 1.99 -6.10
C PHE A 22 14.61 2.98 -5.32
N ASP A 23 14.73 4.28 -5.58
CA ASP A 23 13.88 5.30 -4.97
C ASP A 23 12.39 5.11 -5.33
N TRP A 24 12.11 4.65 -6.55
CA TRP A 24 10.77 4.31 -7.00
C TRP A 24 10.22 3.03 -6.36
N LEU A 25 11.04 1.98 -6.18
CA LEU A 25 10.66 0.77 -5.45
C LEU A 25 10.26 1.12 -4.01
N ILE A 26 11.11 1.85 -3.30
CA ILE A 26 10.87 2.31 -1.93
C ILE A 26 9.60 3.14 -1.85
N SER A 27 9.42 4.04 -2.82
CA SER A 27 8.22 4.86 -2.92
C SER A 27 6.99 3.99 -3.17
N SER A 28 7.05 2.99 -4.06
CA SER A 28 5.90 2.15 -4.41
C SER A 28 5.43 1.28 -3.25
N GLU A 29 6.32 0.58 -2.54
CA GLU A 29 5.95 -0.28 -1.41
C GLU A 29 5.43 0.54 -0.23
N THR A 30 6.06 1.69 0.02
CA THR A 30 5.64 2.65 1.05
C THR A 30 4.26 3.24 0.75
N LEU A 31 4.00 3.60 -0.50
CA LEU A 31 2.70 4.12 -0.94
C LEU A 31 1.63 3.04 -0.87
N ILE A 32 1.93 1.79 -1.26
CA ILE A 32 1.01 0.65 -1.09
C ILE A 32 0.67 0.47 0.38
N PHE A 33 1.67 0.44 1.27
CA PHE A 33 1.43 0.31 2.71
C PHE A 33 0.59 1.48 3.24
N SER A 34 0.91 2.71 2.87
CA SER A 34 0.20 3.91 3.32
C SER A 34 -1.25 3.91 2.84
N TYR A 35 -1.49 3.49 1.60
CA TYR A 35 -2.83 3.32 1.04
C TYR A 35 -3.62 2.24 1.80
N LEU A 36 -3.04 1.04 1.95
CA LEU A 36 -3.67 -0.09 2.64
C LEU A 36 -3.92 0.17 4.13
N THR A 37 -3.18 1.09 4.76
CA THR A 37 -3.35 1.44 6.17
C THR A 37 -4.07 2.76 6.41
N ASN A 38 -4.36 3.52 5.35
CA ASN A 38 -4.98 4.85 5.45
C ASN A 38 -4.08 5.86 6.18
N ASN A 39 -2.75 5.65 6.14
CA ASN A 39 -1.80 6.49 6.84
C ASN A 39 -1.44 7.72 5.98
N TRP A 40 -2.16 8.83 6.18
CA TRP A 40 -2.00 10.07 5.40
C TRP A 40 -0.89 10.98 5.89
N ALA A 41 -0.53 10.90 7.18
CA ALA A 41 0.51 11.74 7.77
C ALA A 41 1.83 11.61 6.98
N ARG A 42 2.08 10.41 6.45
CA ARG A 42 3.24 10.10 5.62
C ARG A 42 3.32 10.90 4.30
N LEU A 43 2.18 11.33 3.75
CA LEU A 43 2.13 12.16 2.54
C LEU A 43 2.20 13.66 2.84
N ALA A 44 1.79 14.08 4.04
CA ALA A 44 1.70 15.49 4.41
C ALA A 44 3.02 16.05 4.99
N ALA A 45 3.88 15.19 5.54
CA ALA A 45 5.06 15.62 6.30
C ALA A 45 6.37 15.74 5.49
N GLY A 46 6.35 15.50 4.16
CA GLY A 46 7.57 15.61 3.34
C GLY A 46 8.68 14.59 3.68
N GLY A 47 8.40 13.62 4.54
CA GLY A 47 9.35 12.61 4.95
C GLY A 47 8.68 11.67 5.92
N SER A 48 8.55 10.40 5.54
CA SER A 48 8.72 9.37 6.55
C SER A 48 10.12 9.56 7.14
N ASP A 49 10.29 9.34 8.44
CA ASP A 49 11.60 9.01 9.01
C ASP A 49 12.04 7.64 8.45
N LEU A 50 12.36 7.65 7.16
CA LEU A 50 13.07 6.61 6.44
C LEU A 50 14.51 6.75 6.91
N PHE A 51 14.92 5.94 7.88
CA PHE A 51 16.34 5.67 8.09
C PHE A 51 16.86 4.93 6.86
N VAL A 52 17.19 5.70 5.82
CA VAL A 52 18.00 5.23 4.71
C VAL A 52 19.44 5.51 5.11
N GLU A 53 20.20 4.48 5.43
CA GLU A 53 21.64 4.62 5.27
C GLU A 53 21.90 4.72 3.75
N ARG A 54 21.87 5.97 3.22
CA ARG A 54 21.96 6.29 1.78
C ARG A 54 23.21 5.73 1.09
N THR A 55 24.14 5.17 1.86
CA THR A 55 25.41 4.60 1.41
C THR A 55 25.34 3.11 1.10
N ASN A 56 24.25 2.41 1.45
CA ASN A 56 24.13 0.97 1.21
C ASN A 56 22.80 0.61 0.50
N PRO A 57 22.84 0.16 -0.77
CA PRO A 57 21.65 -0.27 -1.52
C PRO A 57 21.02 -1.56 -0.98
N LYS A 58 21.62 -2.20 0.03
CA LYS A 58 21.05 -3.32 0.79
C LYS A 58 20.42 -2.91 2.13
N SER A 59 20.38 -1.62 2.44
CA SER A 59 19.77 -1.14 3.68
C SER A 59 18.29 -1.52 3.76
N HIS A 60 17.87 -2.01 4.93
CA HIS A 60 16.47 -2.30 5.22
C HIS A 60 15.76 -1.03 5.69
N PHE A 61 14.55 -0.79 5.19
CA PHE A 61 13.73 0.33 5.64
C PHE A 61 13.00 -0.02 6.94
N ILE A 62 13.06 0.88 7.90
CA ILE A 62 12.22 0.79 9.10
C ILE A 62 10.95 1.59 8.83
N TRP A 63 9.80 0.93 8.93
CA TRP A 63 8.51 1.58 8.76
C TRP A 63 8.00 2.09 10.10
N VAL A 64 8.32 3.35 10.42
CA VAL A 64 7.93 4.04 11.65
C VAL A 64 6.73 4.98 11.45
N ASP A 65 6.22 5.56 12.53
CA ASP A 65 5.14 6.58 12.55
C ASP A 65 3.82 6.14 11.92
N ASN A 66 3.37 4.96 12.32
CA ASN A 66 2.08 4.41 11.90
C ASN A 66 0.94 4.74 12.87
N GLY A 67 1.12 5.73 13.75
CA GLY A 67 0.12 6.12 14.75
C GLY A 67 -1.20 6.62 14.15
N ASP A 68 -1.14 7.25 12.98
CA ASP A 68 -2.31 7.75 12.24
C ASP A 68 -2.95 6.72 11.30
N ALA A 69 -2.37 5.52 11.21
CA ALA A 69 -2.95 4.41 10.46
C ALA A 69 -4.29 4.00 11.06
N PHE A 70 -5.20 3.54 10.19
CA PHE A 70 -6.52 3.02 10.57
C PHE A 70 -7.42 4.02 11.34
N SER A 71 -7.12 5.32 11.20
CA SER A 71 -7.85 6.42 11.83
C SER A 71 -9.22 6.66 11.18
N SER A 72 -9.36 6.41 9.87
CA SER A 72 -10.62 6.44 9.13
C SER A 72 -10.86 5.12 8.40
N MET A 73 -12.08 4.59 8.53
CA MET A 73 -12.57 3.36 7.89
C MET A 73 -13.92 3.69 7.26
N GLY A 74 -13.93 4.02 5.96
CA GLY A 74 -15.14 4.46 5.25
C GLY A 74 -14.96 5.71 4.38
N THR A 75 -13.79 6.34 4.38
CA THR A 75 -13.44 7.45 3.47
C THR A 75 -12.39 7.04 2.43
N ASP A 76 -12.32 5.75 2.14
CA ASP A 76 -11.24 5.12 1.36
C ASP A 76 -11.10 5.76 -0.03
N HIS A 77 -12.20 6.25 -0.60
CA HIS A 77 -12.23 6.91 -1.90
C HIS A 77 -11.83 8.40 -1.88
N LEU A 78 -12.05 9.11 -0.76
CA LEU A 78 -11.81 10.56 -0.69
C LEU A 78 -10.36 10.89 -0.36
N ASN A 79 -9.74 10.09 0.51
CA ASN A 79 -8.36 10.32 0.94
C ASN A 79 -7.38 9.37 0.23
N GLY A 80 -7.80 8.14 -0.10
CA GLY A 80 -7.01 7.17 -0.88
C GLY A 80 -6.77 7.55 -2.32
N GLY A 81 -7.57 8.49 -2.85
CA GLY A 81 -7.39 9.06 -4.17
C GLY A 81 -6.00 9.66 -4.40
N LYS A 82 -5.34 10.27 -3.41
CA LYS A 82 -4.00 10.87 -3.62
C LYS A 82 -2.89 9.81 -3.70
N THR A 83 -2.87 8.85 -2.78
CA THR A 83 -1.87 7.79 -2.79
C THR A 83 -2.02 6.89 -4.01
N ILE A 84 -3.26 6.52 -4.37
CA ILE A 84 -3.51 5.69 -5.54
C ILE A 84 -3.14 6.44 -6.83
N LYS A 85 -3.37 7.76 -6.91
CA LYS A 85 -2.88 8.58 -8.03
C LYS A 85 -1.37 8.55 -8.17
N MET A 86 -0.62 8.63 -7.07
CA MET A 86 0.84 8.55 -7.10
C MET A 86 1.31 7.18 -7.59
N LEU A 87 0.70 6.09 -7.08
CA LEU A 87 0.96 4.73 -7.55
C LEU A 87 0.63 4.56 -9.04
N CYS A 88 -0.49 5.10 -9.48
CA CYS A 88 -0.93 5.07 -10.87
C CYS A 88 -0.07 5.92 -11.81
N SER A 89 0.52 7.02 -11.33
CA SER A 89 1.31 7.92 -12.17
C SER A 89 2.56 7.28 -12.75
N SER A 90 3.09 6.24 -12.10
CA SER A 90 4.18 5.43 -12.65
C SER A 90 3.73 4.11 -13.25
N CYS A 91 2.62 3.54 -12.77
CA CYS A 91 2.22 2.17 -13.13
C CYS A 91 3.38 1.16 -12.98
N LYS A 92 4.24 1.35 -11.96
CA LYS A 92 5.36 0.46 -11.65
C LYS A 92 5.18 -0.11 -10.26
N PHE A 93 5.20 -1.43 -10.14
CA PHE A 93 4.96 -2.17 -8.90
C PHE A 93 5.96 -3.30 -8.71
N ALA A 94 6.27 -3.60 -7.45
CA ALA A 94 7.11 -4.73 -7.10
C ALA A 94 6.36 -6.04 -7.33
N LYS A 95 6.82 -6.89 -8.26
CA LYS A 95 6.10 -8.13 -8.65
C LYS A 95 5.82 -9.01 -7.43
N HIS A 96 6.84 -9.21 -6.61
CA HIS A 96 6.75 -10.07 -5.43
C HIS A 96 5.71 -9.59 -4.40
N LEU A 97 5.46 -8.27 -4.31
CA LEU A 97 4.47 -7.70 -3.41
C LEU A 97 3.06 -7.85 -3.99
N ILE A 98 2.88 -7.58 -5.28
CA ILE A 98 1.60 -7.79 -5.97
C ILE A 98 1.20 -9.26 -5.91
N ASP A 99 2.13 -10.18 -6.16
CA ASP A 99 1.88 -11.62 -6.06
C ASP A 99 1.46 -12.02 -4.63
N LYS A 100 2.06 -11.43 -3.59
CA LYS A 100 1.64 -11.65 -2.19
C LYS A 100 0.23 -11.10 -1.93
N LEU A 101 -0.11 -9.95 -2.49
CA LEU A 101 -1.43 -9.33 -2.36
C LEU A 101 -2.50 -10.10 -3.14
N ARG A 102 -2.20 -10.78 -4.24
CA ARG A 102 -3.20 -11.56 -4.98
C ARG A 102 -3.63 -12.87 -4.30
N LYS A 103 -2.78 -13.43 -3.43
CA LYS A 103 -3.00 -14.79 -2.89
C LYS A 103 -4.24 -14.92 -2.03
N GLU A 104 -4.46 -13.99 -1.11
CA GLU A 104 -5.49 -14.10 -0.08
C GLU A 104 -5.98 -12.73 0.40
N PRO A 105 -7.23 -12.61 0.89
CA PRO A 105 -7.74 -11.39 1.52
C PRO A 105 -6.85 -10.94 2.68
N LEU A 106 -6.30 -9.72 2.56
CA LEU A 106 -5.36 -9.13 3.51
C LEU A 106 -6.01 -8.95 4.88
N GLY A 107 -7.30 -8.59 4.94
CA GLY A 107 -8.03 -8.47 6.18
C GLY A 107 -8.02 -9.75 6.99
N GLU A 108 -8.27 -10.90 6.36
CA GLU A 108 -8.31 -12.20 7.06
C GLU A 108 -6.92 -12.63 7.53
N ARG A 109 -5.88 -12.39 6.71
CA ARG A 109 -4.48 -12.65 7.12
C ARG A 109 -4.06 -11.81 8.32
N VAL A 110 -4.40 -10.53 8.32
CA VAL A 110 -4.09 -9.64 9.45
C VAL A 110 -4.89 -10.05 10.68
N LYS A 111 -6.17 -10.40 10.54
CA LYS A 111 -7.00 -10.91 11.62
C LYS A 111 -6.39 -12.15 12.28
N MET A 112 -6.03 -13.16 11.49
CA MET A 112 -5.37 -14.37 12.01
C MET A 112 -4.07 -14.04 12.75
N SER A 113 -3.24 -13.15 12.19
CA SER A 113 -1.98 -12.73 12.80
C SER A 113 -2.20 -12.01 14.13
N VAL A 114 -3.16 -11.08 14.19
CA VAL A 114 -3.51 -10.35 15.42
C VAL A 114 -4.06 -11.32 16.47
N GLU A 115 -4.94 -12.24 16.11
CA GLU A 115 -5.48 -13.23 17.04
C GLU A 115 -4.37 -14.13 17.61
N GLN A 116 -3.43 -14.58 16.78
CA GLN A 116 -2.25 -15.35 17.23
C GLN A 116 -1.33 -14.55 18.17
N CYS A 117 -1.14 -13.25 17.93
CA CYS A 117 -0.30 -12.40 18.77
C CYS A 117 -0.97 -11.98 20.09
N THR A 118 -2.30 -11.93 20.14
CA THR A 118 -3.05 -11.40 21.29
C THR A 118 -3.46 -12.49 22.29
N GLN A 119 -3.63 -13.73 21.83
CA GLN A 119 -3.93 -14.87 22.70
C GLN A 119 -2.87 -15.18 23.78
N PRO A 120 -1.55 -15.10 23.52
CA PRO A 120 -0.54 -15.51 24.51
C PRO A 120 -0.32 -14.51 25.65
N ILE A 121 -0.70 -13.23 25.46
CA ILE A 121 -0.29 -12.13 26.36
C ILE A 121 -1.50 -11.44 27.00
N ASN A 122 -2.73 -11.87 26.70
CA ASN A 122 -3.98 -11.22 27.12
C ASN A 122 -4.02 -9.70 26.76
N LEU A 123 -3.17 -9.30 25.80
CA LEU A 123 -3.16 -7.97 25.23
C LEU A 123 -4.26 -7.94 24.18
N PHE A 124 -5.51 -7.76 24.61
CA PHE A 124 -6.52 -7.38 23.64
C PHE A 124 -6.12 -6.04 23.01
N PRO A 125 -6.37 -5.84 21.70
CA PRO A 125 -6.24 -4.53 21.11
C PRO A 125 -7.03 -3.54 21.97
N LYS A 126 -6.48 -2.34 22.24
CA LYS A 126 -7.23 -1.23 22.89
C LYS A 126 -8.43 -0.75 22.05
N MET A 127 -8.69 -1.42 20.93
CA MET A 127 -9.72 -1.17 19.95
C MET A 127 -10.86 -2.17 20.13
N SER A 128 -12.11 -1.70 20.08
CA SER A 128 -13.27 -2.59 20.17
C SER A 128 -13.29 -3.60 19.02
N ARG A 129 -13.84 -4.79 19.26
CA ARG A 129 -13.97 -5.85 18.23
C ARG A 129 -14.70 -5.35 16.98
N ALA A 130 -15.76 -4.55 17.14
CA ALA A 130 -16.47 -3.96 16.01
C ALA A 130 -15.59 -3.01 15.18
N ARG A 131 -14.70 -2.24 15.82
CA ARG A 131 -13.76 -1.37 15.10
C ARG A 131 -12.64 -2.19 14.44
N MET A 132 -12.16 -3.26 15.07
CA MET A 132 -11.20 -4.20 14.46
C MET A 132 -11.78 -4.88 13.21
N ASN A 133 -13.04 -5.34 13.24
CA ASN A 133 -13.67 -5.94 12.06
C ASN A 133 -13.74 -4.95 10.90
N ARG A 134 -14.11 -3.69 11.16
CA ARG A 134 -14.07 -2.63 10.13
C ARG A 134 -12.65 -2.40 9.57
N VAL A 135 -11.61 -2.59 10.38
CA VAL A 135 -10.22 -2.52 9.92
C VAL A 135 -9.91 -3.63 8.93
N TYR A 136 -10.30 -4.86 9.25
CA TYR A 136 -10.09 -6.02 8.37
C TYR A 136 -10.86 -5.88 7.06
N ASP A 137 -12.13 -5.48 7.12
CA ASP A 137 -12.97 -5.25 5.94
C ASP A 137 -12.37 -4.14 5.06
N GLY A 138 -11.93 -3.03 5.68
CA GLY A 138 -11.28 -1.93 4.97
C GLY A 138 -9.95 -2.31 4.35
N LEU A 139 -9.16 -3.18 4.99
CA LEU A 139 -7.92 -3.72 4.43
C LEU A 139 -8.19 -4.54 3.15
N THR A 140 -9.16 -5.45 3.21
CA THR A 140 -9.56 -6.26 2.06
C THR A 140 -10.13 -5.40 0.93
N SER A 141 -11.01 -4.45 1.24
CA SER A 141 -11.60 -3.58 0.22
C SER A 141 -10.56 -2.72 -0.51
N ARG A 142 -9.57 -2.19 0.21
CA ARG A 142 -8.48 -1.41 -0.39
C ARG A 142 -7.52 -2.28 -1.18
N GLN A 143 -7.20 -3.47 -0.69
CA GLN A 143 -6.43 -4.45 -1.46
C GLN A 143 -7.11 -4.76 -2.80
N GLU A 144 -8.41 -5.05 -2.81
CA GLU A 144 -9.15 -5.31 -4.05
C GLU A 144 -9.05 -4.13 -5.02
N TYR A 145 -9.24 -2.90 -4.54
CA TYR A 145 -9.17 -1.72 -5.38
C TYR A 145 -7.76 -1.47 -5.93
N LEU A 146 -6.72 -1.62 -5.09
CA LEU A 146 -5.33 -1.53 -5.53
C LEU A 146 -5.03 -2.56 -6.63
N LEU A 147 -5.50 -3.80 -6.49
CA LEU A 147 -5.29 -4.84 -7.51
C LEU A 147 -6.04 -4.53 -8.81
N GLN A 148 -7.24 -3.94 -8.75
CA GLN A 148 -7.94 -3.45 -9.94
C GLN A 148 -7.15 -2.36 -10.67
N GLU A 149 -6.53 -1.44 -9.95
CA GLU A 149 -5.67 -0.40 -10.52
C GLU A 149 -4.40 -0.99 -11.17
N VAL A 150 -3.79 -1.98 -10.53
CA VAL A 150 -2.65 -2.73 -11.09
C VAL A 150 -3.07 -3.47 -12.37
N ASP A 151 -4.22 -4.15 -12.37
CA ASP A 151 -4.75 -4.84 -13.54
C ASP A 151 -5.03 -3.86 -14.69
N ALA A 152 -5.55 -2.66 -14.40
CA ALA A 152 -5.73 -1.61 -15.40
C ALA A 152 -4.40 -1.13 -15.99
N CYS A 153 -3.35 -0.95 -15.16
CA CYS A 153 -2.00 -0.67 -15.67
C CYS A 153 -1.50 -1.82 -16.58
N ILE A 154 -1.64 -3.08 -16.15
CA ILE A 154 -1.18 -4.27 -16.90
C ILE A 154 -1.87 -4.35 -18.26
N GLN A 155 -3.19 -4.14 -18.30
CA GLN A 155 -3.95 -4.14 -19.55
C GLN A 155 -3.47 -3.05 -20.53
N LYS A 156 -3.09 -1.89 -20.00
CA LYS A 156 -2.66 -0.73 -20.81
C LYS A 156 -1.20 -0.82 -21.27
N TYR A 157 -0.31 -1.34 -20.44
CA TYR A 157 1.14 -1.24 -20.65
C TYR A 157 1.88 -2.59 -20.72
N GLY A 158 1.21 -3.70 -20.43
CA GLY A 158 1.80 -5.03 -20.38
C GLY A 158 2.38 -5.39 -19.01
N GLU A 159 2.32 -6.67 -18.64
CA GLU A 159 2.72 -7.15 -17.31
C GLU A 159 4.20 -6.90 -17.02
N GLU A 160 5.09 -7.20 -17.97
CA GLU A 160 6.54 -7.02 -17.78
C GLU A 160 6.92 -5.55 -17.54
N ALA A 161 6.21 -4.63 -18.17
CA ALA A 161 6.42 -3.20 -17.95
C ALA A 161 5.91 -2.76 -16.58
N VAL A 162 4.77 -3.29 -16.13
CA VAL A 162 4.13 -2.82 -14.88
C VAL A 162 4.73 -3.47 -13.65
N LEU A 163 5.08 -4.75 -13.72
CA LEU A 163 5.64 -5.54 -12.63
C LEU A 163 7.18 -5.63 -12.75
N SER A 164 7.82 -4.48 -12.98
CA SER A 164 9.24 -4.39 -13.32
C SER A 164 10.14 -3.93 -12.16
N LEU A 165 9.60 -3.76 -10.95
CA LEU A 165 10.34 -3.40 -9.75
C LEU A 165 10.68 -4.63 -8.89
#